data_AF-A0A0K8WFM2-F1
#
_entry.id   AF-A0A0K8WFM2-F1
#
_cell.length_a   1.000
_cell.length_b   1.000
_cell.length_c   1.000
_cell.angle_alpha   90.00
_cell.angle_beta   90.00
_cell.angle_gamma   90.00
#
_symmetry.space_group_name_H-M   'P 1'
#
loop_
_entity.id
_entity.type
_entity.pdbx_description
1 polymer ?
#
loop_
_entity_poly.entity_id
_entity_poly.type
_entity_poly.pdbx_seq_one_letter_code
_entity_poly.pdbx_strand_id
1 'polypeptide(L)'
;MSESTATQNSSARNKHCPPPPRRNSKNCGGGGTEYLDITKEEFERIEDALKKEEFRKLFFEYCEEIQDPENRKLYEKEIKQFEAERGVDVRFINPEPGFVIKTSEDGVTKCFINIAKSAELTRPSNKFCLNPETG
;
A
#
# COMPACT_ATOMS: atom_id res chain seq x y z
N MET A 1 50.51 -13.71 -20.40
CA MET A 1 51.05 -12.76 -19.41
C MET A 1 50.19 -11.51 -19.54
N SER A 2 49.28 -11.13 -18.66
CA SER A 2 49.11 -11.40 -17.23
C SER A 2 47.65 -11.08 -16.86
N GLU A 3 47.03 -11.96 -16.07
CA GLU A 3 45.73 -11.80 -15.43
C GLU A 3 45.78 -10.77 -14.29
N SER A 4 44.65 -10.12 -13.97
CA SER A 4 44.37 -9.47 -12.68
C SER A 4 42.84 -9.28 -12.57
N THR A 5 42.13 -10.35 -12.21
CA THR A 5 41.54 -10.64 -10.88
C THR A 5 40.37 -9.74 -10.47
N ALA A 6 39.20 -10.37 -10.47
CA ALA A 6 37.97 -9.90 -9.84
C ALA A 6 38.16 -9.66 -8.34
N THR A 7 37.85 -8.45 -7.88
CA THR A 7 37.72 -8.18 -6.44
C THR A 7 36.30 -8.53 -6.01
N GLN A 8 36.13 -9.75 -5.50
CA GLN A 8 34.99 -10.13 -4.70
C GLN A 8 35.01 -9.31 -3.41
N ASN A 9 34.06 -8.37 -3.23
CA ASN A 9 33.89 -7.72 -1.94
C ASN A 9 32.93 -8.55 -1.10
N SER A 10 33.50 -9.51 -0.39
CA SER A 10 32.83 -10.35 0.58
C SER A 10 32.61 -9.62 1.90
N SER A 11 31.43 -9.81 2.47
CA SER A 11 31.16 -9.76 3.92
C SER A 11 31.01 -8.38 4.57
N ALA A 12 29.76 -7.92 4.65
CA ALA A 12 29.29 -7.14 5.79
C ALA A 12 27.91 -7.65 6.23
N ARG A 13 27.96 -8.76 6.98
CA ARG A 13 27.00 -9.21 8.02
C ARG A 13 25.53 -8.93 7.74
N ASN A 14 24.79 -10.01 7.46
CA ASN A 14 23.38 -10.14 7.79
C ASN A 14 23.20 -9.81 9.29
N LYS A 15 22.96 -8.54 9.62
CA LYS A 15 22.65 -8.14 10.99
C LYS A 15 21.23 -8.61 11.24
N HIS A 16 21.14 -9.83 11.78
CA HIS A 16 19.93 -10.31 12.40
C HIS A 16 19.53 -9.28 13.47
N CYS A 17 18.57 -8.42 13.13
CA CYS A 17 17.98 -7.51 14.11
C CYS A 17 17.40 -8.37 15.23
N PRO A 18 17.75 -8.11 16.51
CA PRO A 18 17.15 -8.85 17.61
C PRO A 18 15.63 -8.69 17.53
N PRO A 19 14.86 -9.75 17.87
CA PRO A 19 13.42 -9.64 17.93
C PRO A 19 13.07 -8.49 18.89
N PRO A 20 12.20 -7.55 18.49
CA PRO A 20 11.80 -6.47 19.38
C PRO A 20 11.18 -7.08 20.65
N PRO A 21 11.33 -6.42 21.81
CA PRO A 21 10.68 -6.87 23.03
C PRO A 21 9.20 -7.15 22.73
N ARG A 22 8.68 -8.28 23.22
CA ARG A 22 7.27 -8.64 23.08
C ARG A 22 6.45 -7.50 23.66
N ARG A 23 5.88 -6.66 22.79
CA ARG A 23 4.90 -5.66 23.18
C ARG A 23 3.76 -6.40 23.87
N ASN A 24 3.45 -6.02 25.11
CA ASN A 24 2.27 -6.54 25.79
C ASN A 24 1.09 -6.41 24.82
N SER A 25 0.40 -7.54 24.63
CA SER A 25 -0.75 -7.66 23.72
C SER A 25 -1.92 -6.84 24.25
N LYS A 26 -1.85 -5.52 24.11
CA LYS A 26 -2.97 -4.60 24.29
C LYS A 26 -3.18 -3.65 23.11
N ASN A 27 -2.42 -3.81 22.03
CA ASN A 27 -2.83 -3.27 20.75
C ASN A 27 -2.04 -3.96 19.64
N CYS A 28 -2.72 -4.52 18.66
CA CYS A 28 -2.16 -5.01 17.41
C CYS A 28 -2.99 -4.41 16.27
N GLY A 29 -2.37 -3.57 15.46
CA GLY A 29 -2.98 -2.93 14.30
C GLY A 29 -2.00 -1.90 13.75
N GLY A 30 -1.51 -2.12 12.54
CA GLY A 30 -0.59 -1.23 11.83
C GLY A 30 -1.35 -0.37 10.82
N GLY A 31 -0.69 0.71 10.37
CA GLY A 31 -1.23 1.69 9.43
C GLY A 31 -1.96 2.81 10.14
N GLY A 32 -1.64 4.07 9.82
CA GLY A 32 -2.22 5.25 10.45
C GLY A 32 -3.73 5.31 10.22
N THR A 33 -4.47 4.70 11.14
CA THR A 33 -5.79 5.14 11.50
C THR A 33 -5.55 6.16 12.61
N GLU A 34 -5.88 7.44 12.38
CA GLU A 34 -6.60 8.19 13.42
C GLU A 34 -7.49 7.16 14.11
N TYR A 35 -7.20 6.90 15.38
CA TYR A 35 -7.75 5.79 16.15
C TYR A 35 -9.24 5.72 15.83
N LEU A 36 -9.71 4.61 15.25
CA LEU A 36 -11.15 4.45 15.01
C LEU A 36 -11.81 4.48 16.38
N ASP A 37 -12.28 5.67 16.79
CA ASP A 37 -12.93 5.94 18.07
C ASP A 37 -14.35 5.38 18.00
N ILE A 38 -14.43 4.06 17.88
CA ILE A 38 -15.67 3.31 17.91
C ILE A 38 -16.10 3.25 19.37
N THR A 39 -17.22 3.89 19.67
CA THR A 39 -17.84 3.79 20.99
C THR A 39 -18.35 2.37 21.23
N LYS A 40 -18.46 1.96 22.51
CA LYS A 40 -18.99 0.63 22.86
C LYS A 40 -20.39 0.39 22.29
N GLU A 41 -21.22 1.43 22.28
CA GLU A 41 -22.58 1.39 21.74
C GLU A 41 -22.60 1.21 20.22
N GLU A 42 -21.65 1.78 19.48
CA GLU A 42 -21.51 1.51 18.04
C GLU A 42 -21.04 0.09 17.78
N PHE A 43 -20.10 -0.41 18.59
CA PHE A 43 -19.63 -1.79 18.47
C PHE A 43 -20.76 -2.79 18.73
N GLU A 44 -21.54 -2.61 19.79
CA GLU A 44 -22.69 -3.47 20.14
C GLU A 44 -23.75 -3.45 19.03
N ARG A 45 -24.05 -2.27 18.47
CA ARG A 45 -24.99 -2.17 17.34
C ARG A 45 -24.50 -2.90 16.08
N ILE A 46 -23.21 -2.82 15.78
CA ILE A 46 -22.61 -3.57 14.67
C ILE A 46 -22.69 -5.07 14.94
N GLU A 47 -22.37 -5.50 16.17
CA GLU A 47 -22.45 -6.90 16.59
C GLU A 47 -23.88 -7.45 16.43
N ASP A 48 -24.88 -6.69 16.88
CA ASP A 48 -26.29 -7.08 16.79
C ASP A 48 -26.83 -7.08 15.35
N ALA A 49 -26.34 -6.17 14.50
CA ALA A 49 -26.64 -6.23 13.07
C ALA A 49 -26.05 -7.50 12.43
N LEU A 50 -24.81 -7.85 12.77
CA LEU A 50 -24.14 -9.05 12.27
C LEU A 50 -24.76 -10.35 12.79
N LYS A 51 -25.44 -10.35 13.93
CA LYS A 51 -26.20 -11.54 14.40
C LYS A 51 -27.41 -11.86 13.53
N LYS A 52 -27.95 -10.90 12.77
CA LYS A 52 -29.12 -11.10 11.91
C LYS A 52 -28.70 -11.78 10.61
N GLU A 53 -29.26 -12.96 10.35
CA GLU A 53 -28.91 -13.78 9.17
C GLU A 53 -29.21 -13.05 7.85
N GLU A 54 -30.34 -12.37 7.77
CA GLU A 54 -30.74 -11.59 6.59
C GLU A 54 -29.75 -10.44 6.31
N PHE A 55 -29.29 -9.75 7.35
CA PHE A 55 -28.28 -8.71 7.21
C PHE A 55 -26.95 -9.30 6.72
N ARG A 56 -26.53 -10.45 7.25
CA ARG A 56 -25.31 -11.13 6.80
C ARG A 56 -25.38 -11.51 5.33
N LYS A 57 -26.49 -12.12 4.88
CA LYS A 57 -26.68 -12.49 3.47
C LYS A 57 -26.53 -11.28 2.56
N LEU A 58 -27.28 -10.22 2.86
CA LEU A 58 -27.23 -8.98 2.08
C LEU A 58 -25.84 -8.34 2.09
N PHE A 59 -25.17 -8.37 3.25
CA PHE A 59 -23.82 -7.85 3.41
C PHE A 59 -22.79 -8.67 2.61
N PHE A 60 -22.92 -9.99 2.58
CA PHE A 60 -22.07 -10.85 1.76
C PHE A 60 -22.30 -10.64 0.27
N GLU A 61 -23.55 -10.60 -0.18
CA GLU A 61 -23.89 -10.29 -1.58
C GLU A 61 -23.29 -8.95 -2.01
N TYR A 62 -23.42 -7.90 -1.19
CA TYR A 62 -22.79 -6.60 -1.43
C TYR A 62 -21.25 -6.68 -1.47
N CYS A 63 -20.64 -7.43 -0.54
CA CYS A 63 -19.19 -7.60 -0.52
C CYS A 63 -18.68 -8.35 -1.76
N GLU A 64 -19.39 -9.38 -2.20
CA GLU A 64 -19.08 -10.13 -3.42
C GLU A 64 -19.21 -9.25 -4.65
N GLU A 65 -20.27 -8.44 -4.74
CA GLU A 65 -20.49 -7.49 -5.83
C GLU A 65 -19.35 -6.46 -5.94
N ILE A 66 -18.83 -5.99 -4.81
CA ILE A 66 -17.70 -5.04 -4.77
C ILE A 66 -16.37 -5.72 -5.08
N GLN A 67 -16.20 -6.98 -4.68
CA GLN A 67 -14.96 -7.72 -4.92
C GLN A 67 -14.82 -8.21 -6.36
N ASP A 68 -15.91 -8.24 -7.13
CA ASP A 68 -15.86 -8.67 -8.52
C ASP A 68 -15.04 -7.69 -9.39
N PRO A 69 -13.92 -8.15 -9.97
CA PRO A 69 -13.06 -7.32 -10.83
C PRO A 69 -13.77 -6.83 -12.09
N GLU A 70 -14.85 -7.47 -12.56
CA GLU A 70 -15.63 -6.99 -13.70
C GLU A 70 -16.46 -5.76 -13.34
N ASN A 71 -17.13 -5.79 -12.19
CA ASN A 71 -17.96 -4.68 -11.71
C ASN A 71 -17.11 -3.44 -11.42
N ARG A 72 -15.92 -3.64 -10.83
CA ARG A 72 -14.96 -2.55 -10.60
C ARG A 72 -14.50 -1.89 -11.90
N LYS A 73 -14.28 -2.67 -12.97
CA LYS A 73 -13.90 -2.12 -14.29
C LYS A 73 -15.04 -1.35 -14.94
N LEU A 74 -16.28 -1.81 -14.78
CA LEU A 74 -17.45 -1.09 -15.30
C LEU A 74 -17.61 0.25 -14.57
N TYR A 75 -17.52 0.24 -13.25
CA TYR A 75 -17.56 1.44 -12.42
C TYR A 75 -16.46 2.44 -12.80
N GLU A 76 -15.21 1.99 -12.94
CA GLU A 76 -14.09 2.85 -13.36
C GLU A 76 -14.33 3.49 -14.74
N LYS A 77 -14.96 2.76 -15.68
CA LYS A 77 -15.34 3.30 -17.00
C LYS A 77 -16.43 4.36 -16.90
N GLU A 78 -17.47 4.09 -16.11
CA GLU A 78 -18.59 5.02 -15.90
C GLU A 78 -18.12 6.32 -15.25
N ILE A 79 -17.30 6.24 -14.20
CA ILE A 79 -16.73 7.42 -13.54
C ILE A 79 -15.87 8.23 -14.51
N LYS A 80 -15.03 7.55 -15.31
CA LYS A 80 -14.20 8.23 -16.31
C LYS A 80 -15.05 8.97 -17.34
N GLN A 81 -16.17 8.39 -17.76
CA GLN A 81 -17.11 9.05 -18.67
C GLN A 81 -17.75 10.28 -18.00
N PHE A 82 -18.26 10.15 -16.77
CA PHE A 82 -18.91 11.25 -16.07
C PHE A 82 -17.95 12.42 -15.76
N GLU A 83 -16.70 12.15 -15.41
CA GLU A 83 -15.72 13.21 -15.17
C GLU A 83 -15.24 13.86 -16.46
N ALA A 84 -15.12 13.09 -17.56
CA ALA A 84 -14.85 13.63 -18.88
C ALA A 84 -15.97 14.57 -19.36
N GLU A 85 -17.24 14.22 -19.11
CA GLU A 85 -18.41 15.09 -19.39
C GLU A 85 -18.37 16.39 -18.58
N ARG A 86 -17.71 16.40 -17.42
CA ARG A 86 -17.47 17.59 -16.58
C ARG A 86 -16.17 18.32 -16.94
N GLY A 87 -15.42 17.84 -17.93
CA GLY A 87 -14.17 18.44 -18.40
C GLY A 87 -12.94 18.11 -17.55
N VAL A 88 -12.99 17.09 -16.70
CA VAL A 88 -11.86 16.64 -15.86
C VAL A 88 -11.32 15.31 -16.39
N ASP A 89 -10.02 15.26 -16.71
CA ASP A 89 -9.34 14.01 -17.11
C ASP A 89 -8.90 13.21 -15.88
N VAL A 90 -9.62 12.13 -15.58
CA VAL A 90 -9.25 11.18 -14.52
C VAL A 90 -8.52 9.99 -15.10
N ARG A 91 -7.33 9.75 -14.55
CA ARG A 91 -6.55 8.52 -14.78
C ARG A 91 -6.48 7.70 -13.50
N PHE A 92 -7.18 6.58 -13.51
CA PHE A 92 -7.05 5.57 -12.48
C PHE A 92 -5.70 4.86 -12.61
N ILE A 93 -4.94 4.84 -11.52
CA ILE A 93 -3.66 4.14 -11.44
C ILE A 93 -3.85 2.95 -10.52
N ASN A 94 -3.81 1.75 -11.09
CA ASN A 94 -3.92 0.48 -10.37
C ASN A 94 -2.53 -0.19 -10.38
N PRO A 95 -1.66 0.12 -9.40
CA PRO A 95 -0.28 -0.35 -9.43
C PRO A 95 -0.22 -1.86 -9.13
N GLU A 96 0.62 -2.57 -9.88
CA GLU A 96 0.93 -3.98 -9.63
C GLU A 96 1.83 -4.12 -8.41
N PRO A 97 1.53 -5.05 -7.48
CA PRO A 97 2.36 -5.29 -6.31
C PRO A 97 3.74 -5.83 -6.73
N GLY A 98 4.79 -5.31 -6.10
CA GLY A 98 6.16 -5.79 -6.25
C GLY A 98 6.62 -6.52 -5.00
N PHE A 99 7.21 -5.78 -4.07
CA PHE A 99 7.75 -6.32 -2.81
C PHE A 99 7.59 -5.32 -1.66
N VAL A 100 7.75 -5.80 -0.44
CA VAL A 100 7.62 -4.97 0.78
C VAL A 100 8.97 -4.87 1.46
N ILE A 101 9.41 -3.64 1.72
CA ILE A 101 10.58 -3.38 2.56
C ILE A 101 10.12 -3.21 3.99
N LYS A 102 10.65 -4.04 4.88
CA LYS A 102 10.48 -3.88 6.32
C LYS A 102 11.69 -3.12 6.89
N THR A 103 11.41 -2.00 7.53
CA THR A 103 12.40 -1.20 8.26
C THR A 103 11.86 -0.84 9.65
N SER A 104 12.59 -0.03 10.40
CA SER A 104 12.13 0.53 11.67
C SER A 104 12.45 2.02 11.72
N GLU A 105 11.47 2.82 12.13
CA GLU A 105 11.68 4.20 12.53
C GLU A 105 12.24 4.22 13.97
N ASP A 106 13.42 4.82 14.13
CA ASP A 106 14.17 4.94 15.38
C ASP A 106 14.36 3.64 16.17
N GLY A 107 14.27 2.48 15.51
CA GLY A 107 14.39 1.15 16.13
C GLY A 107 13.20 0.74 16.99
N VAL A 108 12.16 1.57 17.10
CA VAL A 108 11.00 1.34 17.97
C VAL A 108 9.79 0.89 17.16
N THR A 109 9.48 1.61 16.08
CA THR A 109 8.28 1.38 15.28
C THR A 109 8.65 0.63 14.02
N LYS A 110 7.99 -0.51 13.74
CA LYS A 110 8.17 -1.23 12.48
C LYS A 110 7.52 -0.42 11.36
N CYS A 111 8.26 -0.17 10.28
CA CYS A 111 7.78 0.53 9.10
C CYS A 111 7.79 -0.41 7.91
N PHE A 112 6.74 -0.35 7.09
CA PHE A 112 6.58 -1.16 5.89
C PHE A 112 6.41 -0.24 4.69
N ILE A 113 7.26 -0.43 3.69
CA ILE A 113 7.20 0.33 2.44
C ILE A 113 6.78 -0.65 1.34
N ASN A 114 5.58 -0.45 0.78
CA ASN A 114 5.08 -1.24 -0.33
C ASN A 114 5.62 -0.67 -1.64
N ILE A 115 6.52 -1.42 -2.28
CA ILE A 115 7.02 -1.06 -3.60
C ILE A 115 6.13 -1.69 -4.65
N ALA A 116 5.51 -0.84 -5.47
CA ALA A 116 4.60 -1.21 -6.53
C ALA A 116 5.02 -0.54 -7.85
N LYS A 117 4.56 -1.10 -8.98
CA LYS A 117 4.88 -0.61 -10.33
C LYS A 117 3.59 -0.30 -11.09
N SER A 118 3.62 0.68 -11.98
CA SER A 118 2.50 0.99 -12.87
C SER A 118 3.02 1.29 -14.27
N ALA A 119 2.29 0.85 -15.30
CA ALA A 119 2.62 1.10 -16.70
C ALA A 119 2.52 2.59 -17.08
N GLU A 120 1.72 3.35 -16.33
CA GLU A 120 1.55 4.80 -16.51
C GLU A 120 2.78 5.61 -16.06
N LEU A 121 3.68 4.99 -15.27
CA LEU A 121 4.89 5.64 -14.79
C LEU A 121 6.03 5.46 -15.79
N THR A 122 6.57 6.58 -16.28
CA THR A 122 7.72 6.57 -17.18
C THR A 122 8.99 6.17 -16.45
N ARG A 123 9.94 5.58 -17.19
CA ARG A 123 11.28 5.32 -16.65
C ARG A 123 11.95 6.64 -16.32
N PRO A 124 12.70 6.70 -15.20
CA PRO A 124 13.42 7.91 -14.84
C PRO A 124 14.38 8.31 -15.97
N SER A 125 14.46 9.61 -16.26
CA SER A 125 15.44 10.18 -17.19
C SER A 125 16.34 11.14 -16.42
N ASN A 126 17.64 11.11 -16.72
CA ASN A 126 18.58 12.10 -16.21
C ASN A 126 18.78 13.19 -17.27
N LYS A 127 18.78 14.45 -16.85
CA LYS A 127 19.25 15.57 -17.66
C LYS A 127 20.33 16.27 -16.87
N PHE A 128 21.49 16.47 -17.49
CA PHE A 128 22.49 17.37 -16.96
C PHE A 128 21.92 18.80 -17.06
N CYS A 129 21.59 19.38 -15.92
CA CYS A 129 21.35 20.80 -15.79
C CYS A 129 22.71 21.45 -15.53
N LEU A 130 23.31 22.06 -16.57
CA LEU A 130 24.39 23.01 -16.38
C LEU A 130 23.78 24.31 -15.89
N ASN A 131 24.32 24.86 -14.80
CA ASN A 131 23.88 26.17 -14.36
C ASN A 131 24.41 27.18 -15.39
N PRO A 132 23.55 27.99 -16.02
CA PRO A 132 24.00 28.95 -17.04
C PRO A 132 25.00 29.98 -16.46
N GLU A 133 25.09 30.10 -15.14
CA GLU A 133 26.00 31.01 -14.44
C GLU A 133 27.32 30.36 -13.98
N THR A 134 27.43 29.03 -13.91
CA THR A 134 28.61 28.37 -13.28
C THR A 134 29.18 27.21 -14.09
N GLY A 135 28.58 26.86 -15.23
CA GLY A 135 29.00 25.72 -16.07
C GLY A 135 28.75 24.39 -15.37
#